data_AF-A0A562NSL3-F1
#
_entry.id   AF-A0A562NSL3-F1
#
_cell.length_a   1.000
_cell.length_b   1.000
_cell.length_c   1.000
_cell.angle_alpha   90.00
_cell.angle_beta   90.00
_cell.angle_gamma   90.00
#
_symmetry.space_group_name_H-M   'P 1'
#
loop_
_entity.id
_entity.type
_entity.pdbx_description
1 polymer ?
#
loop_
_entity_poly.entity_id
_entity_poly.type
_entity_poly.pdbx_seq_one_letter_code
_entity_poly.pdbx_strand_id
1 'polypeptide(L)'
;MQIDRADMKLLTEAGYSSVMRGISTDVSPIFHMLNEWMPQYAAGEIGLALQAMVAGEFARADEMLTAILATDREGRNEARAILAMCKALENQHDEARRLQEELVGTGGHAEAFADLLVNGEPETSQGNQGLAMETVTEPVRDSHSAQRAIFDMESKDGTS
;
A
#
# COMPACT_ATOMS: atom_id res chain seq x y z
N MET A 1 -15.83 6.73 -26.17
CA MET A 1 -15.83 6.01 -24.88
C MET A 1 -16.14 7.04 -23.82
N GLN A 2 -17.24 6.89 -23.08
CA GLN A 2 -17.58 7.81 -21.98
C GLN A 2 -17.10 7.15 -20.69
N ILE A 3 -16.06 7.72 -20.09
CA ILE A 3 -15.53 7.31 -18.80
C ILE A 3 -16.49 7.86 -17.74
N ASP A 4 -16.96 7.01 -16.84
CA ASP A 4 -17.78 7.46 -15.70
C ASP A 4 -16.97 7.59 -14.39
N ARG A 5 -17.64 8.00 -13.31
CA ARG A 5 -17.00 8.21 -12.01
C ARG A 5 -16.43 6.91 -11.42
N ALA A 6 -17.06 5.77 -11.68
CA ALA A 6 -16.59 4.48 -11.19
C ALA A 6 -15.32 4.06 -11.93
N ASP A 7 -15.27 4.27 -13.25
CA ASP A 7 -14.08 4.03 -14.05
C ASP A 7 -12.90 4.88 -13.56
N MET A 8 -13.13 6.16 -13.25
CA MET A 8 -12.07 7.05 -12.75
C MET A 8 -11.53 6.62 -11.39
N LYS A 9 -12.40 6.18 -10.49
CA LYS A 9 -11.98 5.64 -9.19
C LYS A 9 -11.12 4.40 -9.40
N LEU A 10 -11.56 3.48 -10.26
CA LEU A 10 -10.83 2.25 -10.55
C LEU A 10 -9.46 2.55 -11.18
N LEU A 11 -9.38 3.49 -12.12
CA LEU A 11 -8.14 3.92 -12.75
C LEU A 11 -7.18 4.56 -11.74
N THR A 12 -7.71 5.38 -10.83
CA THR A 12 -6.93 5.95 -9.72
C THR A 12 -6.36 4.84 -8.84
N GLU A 13 -7.20 3.93 -8.35
CA GLU A 13 -6.78 2.80 -7.50
C GLU A 13 -5.75 1.90 -8.20
N ALA A 14 -5.94 1.63 -9.50
CA ALA A 14 -5.01 0.84 -10.31
C ALA A 14 -3.66 1.55 -10.46
N GLY A 15 -3.66 2.86 -10.73
CA GLY A 15 -2.43 3.67 -10.83
C GLY A 15 -1.62 3.63 -9.53
N TYR A 16 -2.23 3.99 -8.41
CA TYR A 16 -1.57 4.00 -7.11
C TYR A 16 -1.13 2.60 -6.66
N SER A 17 -1.96 1.57 -6.85
CA SER A 17 -1.58 0.19 -6.51
C SER A 17 -0.40 -0.32 -7.32
N SER A 18 -0.30 0.10 -8.58
CA SER A 18 0.80 -0.31 -9.46
C SER A 18 2.13 0.32 -9.02
N VAL A 19 2.11 1.60 -8.61
CA VAL A 19 3.28 2.27 -8.02
C VAL A 19 3.74 1.54 -6.75
N MET A 20 2.82 1.32 -5.81
CA MET A 20 3.14 0.75 -4.49
C MET A 20 3.66 -0.69 -4.55
N ARG A 21 3.23 -1.46 -5.55
CA ARG A 21 3.62 -2.86 -5.72
C ARG A 21 4.76 -3.06 -6.72
N GLY A 22 5.20 -2.00 -7.41
CA GLY A 22 6.21 -2.07 -8.46
C GLY A 22 5.82 -3.00 -9.62
N ILE A 23 4.51 -3.15 -9.90
CA ILE A 23 4.01 -4.14 -10.88
C ILE A 23 4.20 -3.68 -12.32
N SER A 24 4.25 -2.36 -12.56
CA SER A 24 4.44 -1.78 -13.89
C SER A 24 5.62 -0.83 -13.89
N THR A 25 6.41 -0.86 -14.96
CA THR A 25 7.56 0.02 -15.18
C THR A 25 7.16 1.44 -15.57
N ASP A 26 5.93 1.64 -16.06
CA ASP A 26 5.39 2.96 -16.34
C ASP A 26 3.87 2.99 -16.15
N VAL A 27 3.42 3.88 -15.26
CA VAL A 27 2.01 4.14 -14.98
C VAL A 27 1.66 5.61 -15.17
N SER A 28 2.61 6.41 -15.66
CA SER A 28 2.44 7.83 -15.93
C SER A 28 1.26 8.12 -16.87
N PRO A 29 0.89 7.29 -17.87
CA PRO A 29 -0.28 7.59 -18.71
C PRO A 29 -1.59 7.66 -17.92
N ILE A 30 -1.75 6.85 -16.86
CA ILE A 30 -2.92 6.90 -15.99
C ILE A 30 -2.97 8.26 -15.30
N PHE A 31 -1.86 8.68 -14.70
CA PHE A 31 -1.82 9.92 -13.94
C PHE A 31 -1.94 11.18 -14.82
N HIS A 32 -1.36 11.17 -16.02
CA HIS A 32 -1.57 12.25 -17.00
C HIS A 32 -3.05 12.38 -17.38
N MET A 33 -3.71 11.26 -17.63
CA MET A 33 -5.15 11.23 -17.90
C MET A 33 -5.98 11.72 -16.70
N LEU A 34 -5.60 11.40 -15.46
CA LEU A 34 -6.27 11.96 -14.27
C LEU A 34 -6.12 13.50 -14.21
N ASN A 35 -4.94 14.05 -14.54
CA ASN A 35 -4.75 15.51 -14.55
C ASN A 35 -5.61 16.20 -15.62
N GLU A 36 -5.82 15.56 -16.77
CA GLU A 36 -6.69 16.09 -17.82
C GLU A 36 -8.18 16.05 -17.43
N TRP A 37 -8.63 14.99 -16.79
CA TRP A 37 -10.06 14.78 -16.48
C TRP A 37 -10.49 15.36 -15.12
N MET A 38 -9.54 15.51 -14.19
CA MET A 38 -9.76 16.01 -12.84
C MET A 38 -8.78 17.14 -12.49
N PRO A 39 -8.74 18.24 -13.25
CA PRO A 39 -7.76 19.31 -13.03
C PRO A 39 -7.88 20.00 -11.66
N GLN A 40 -9.03 19.90 -11.00
CA GLN A 40 -9.27 20.42 -9.65
C GLN A 40 -8.65 19.55 -8.54
N TYR A 41 -8.26 18.31 -8.86
CA TYR A 41 -7.62 17.37 -7.94
C TYR A 41 -6.14 17.21 -8.27
N ALA A 42 -5.29 17.18 -7.25
CA ALA A 42 -3.86 16.92 -7.40
C ALA A 42 -3.51 15.42 -7.58
N ALA A 43 -4.52 14.53 -7.59
CA ALA A 43 -4.33 13.09 -7.54
C ALA A 43 -3.43 12.52 -8.66
N GLY A 44 -3.44 13.09 -9.88
CA GLY A 44 -2.54 12.64 -10.94
C GLY A 44 -1.09 13.07 -10.67
N GLU A 45 -0.84 14.34 -10.38
CA GLU A 45 0.51 14.83 -10.05
C GLU A 45 1.12 14.17 -8.80
N ILE A 46 0.32 13.89 -7.78
CA ILE A 46 0.75 13.11 -6.61
C ILE A 46 1.22 11.71 -7.04
N GLY A 47 0.47 11.05 -7.92
CA GLY A 47 0.84 9.74 -8.46
C GLY A 47 2.16 9.77 -9.25
N LEU A 48 2.37 10.81 -10.05
CA LEU A 48 3.63 11.02 -10.77
C LEU A 48 4.81 11.28 -9.81
N ALA A 49 4.59 12.02 -8.73
CA ALA A 49 5.61 12.24 -7.70
C ALA A 49 5.98 10.91 -6.99
N LEU A 50 4.99 10.07 -6.67
CA LEU A 50 5.26 8.74 -6.11
C LEU A 50 6.02 7.84 -7.09
N GLN A 51 5.71 7.88 -8.38
CA GLN A 51 6.49 7.16 -9.40
C GLN A 51 7.96 7.64 -9.44
N ALA A 52 8.19 8.96 -9.33
CA ALA A 52 9.54 9.52 -9.22
C ALA A 52 10.26 9.03 -7.94
N MET A 53 9.58 8.99 -6.79
CA MET A 53 10.14 8.44 -5.55
C MET A 53 10.54 6.96 -5.70
N VAL A 54 9.69 6.14 -6.32
CA VAL A 54 10.00 4.71 -6.58
C VAL A 54 11.20 4.56 -7.52
N ALA A 55 11.38 5.47 -8.46
CA ALA A 55 12.55 5.52 -9.34
C ALA A 55 13.82 6.07 -8.66
N GLY A 56 13.74 6.51 -7.40
CA GLY A 56 14.83 7.16 -6.67
C GLY A 56 15.07 8.63 -7.06
N GLU A 57 14.16 9.22 -7.84
CA GLU A 57 14.22 10.62 -8.28
C GLU A 57 13.62 11.57 -7.22
N PHE A 58 14.15 11.53 -5.98
CA PHE A 58 13.57 12.27 -4.84
C PHE A 58 13.53 13.78 -5.04
N ALA A 59 14.58 14.38 -5.62
CA ALA A 59 14.59 15.82 -5.92
C ALA A 59 13.44 16.24 -6.84
N ARG A 60 13.13 15.42 -7.85
CA ARG A 60 12.00 15.66 -8.75
C ARG A 60 10.66 15.50 -8.02
N ALA A 61 10.53 14.47 -7.19
CA ALA A 61 9.32 14.28 -6.40
C ALA A 61 9.05 15.46 -5.45
N ASP A 62 10.09 15.98 -4.79
CA ASP A 62 10.00 17.17 -3.96
C ASP A 62 9.49 18.39 -4.74
N GLU A 63 10.15 18.72 -5.87
CA GLU A 63 9.74 19.85 -6.72
C GLU A 63 8.25 19.77 -7.11
N MET A 64 7.79 18.57 -7.50
CA MET A 64 6.40 18.33 -7.87
C MET A 64 5.43 18.51 -6.69
N LEU A 65 5.74 17.93 -5.54
CA LEU A 65 4.89 18.00 -4.36
C LEU A 65 4.83 19.44 -3.81
N THR A 66 5.97 20.11 -3.74
CA THR A 66 6.08 21.52 -3.35
C THR A 66 5.26 22.42 -4.28
N ALA A 67 5.26 22.16 -5.58
CA ALA A 67 4.42 22.89 -6.53
C ALA A 67 2.92 22.70 -6.25
N ILE A 68 2.48 21.50 -5.87
CA ILE A 68 1.07 21.26 -5.49
C ILE A 68 0.69 22.08 -4.26
N LEU A 69 1.57 22.18 -3.26
CA LEU A 69 1.31 22.94 -2.03
C LEU A 69 1.07 24.43 -2.28
N ALA A 70 1.61 24.98 -3.36
CA ALA A 70 1.39 26.35 -3.80
C ALA A 70 0.04 26.57 -4.52
N THR A 71 -0.77 25.52 -4.72
CA THR A 71 -2.05 25.60 -5.44
C THR A 71 -3.26 25.44 -4.53
N ASP A 72 -4.42 25.89 -5.02
CA ASP A 72 -5.70 25.71 -4.31
C ASP A 72 -6.44 24.39 -4.56
N ARG A 73 -5.80 23.42 -5.19
CA ARG A 73 -6.44 22.14 -5.58
C ARG A 73 -6.74 21.22 -4.40
N GLU A 74 -7.75 20.37 -4.57
CA GLU A 74 -8.02 19.24 -3.67
C GLU A 74 -6.86 18.25 -3.72
N GLY A 75 -6.45 17.68 -2.58
CA GLY A 75 -5.26 16.82 -2.49
C GLY A 75 -4.02 17.47 -1.86
N ARG A 76 -4.11 18.73 -1.43
CA ARG A 76 -2.97 19.47 -0.84
C ARG A 76 -2.43 18.82 0.43
N ASN A 77 -3.30 18.28 1.28
CA ASN A 77 -2.89 17.62 2.52
C ASN A 77 -2.21 16.28 2.23
N GLU A 78 -2.73 15.53 1.27
CA GLU A 78 -2.13 14.29 0.77
C GLU A 78 -0.74 14.56 0.16
N ALA A 79 -0.60 15.60 -0.66
CA ALA A 79 0.70 16.01 -1.20
C ALA A 79 1.68 16.40 -0.09
N ARG A 80 1.23 17.11 0.95
CA ARG A 80 2.06 17.46 2.11
C ARG A 80 2.53 16.21 2.87
N ALA A 81 1.64 15.26 3.09
CA ALA A 81 1.96 14.03 3.79
C ALA A 81 2.97 13.17 3.01
N ILE A 82 2.84 13.12 1.67
CA ILE A 82 3.80 12.45 0.79
C ILE A 82 5.13 13.21 0.72
N LEU A 83 5.12 14.55 0.78
CA LEU A 83 6.35 15.34 0.88
C LEU A 83 7.07 15.06 2.20
N ALA A 84 6.35 14.97 3.32
CA ALA A 84 6.92 14.56 4.60
C ALA A 84 7.58 13.17 4.51
N MET A 85 6.94 12.21 3.82
CA MET A 85 7.54 10.90 3.53
C MET A 85 8.82 11.03 2.70
N CYS A 86 8.82 11.83 1.63
CA CYS A 86 9.98 12.09 0.79
C CYS A 86 11.15 12.62 1.63
N LYS A 87 10.89 13.61 2.50
CA LYS A 87 11.89 14.17 3.42
C LYS A 87 12.42 13.16 4.41
N ALA A 88 11.56 12.30 4.96
CA ALA A 88 11.99 11.24 5.86
C ALA A 88 12.90 10.22 5.16
N LEU A 89 12.59 9.81 3.93
CA LEU A 89 13.42 8.89 3.13
C LEU A 89 14.77 9.50 2.75
N GLU A 90 14.85 10.82 2.59
CA GLU A 90 16.10 11.56 2.37
C GLU A 90 16.88 11.88 3.67
N ASN A 91 16.47 11.33 4.81
CA ASN A 91 17.00 11.61 6.15
C ASN A 91 16.89 13.10 6.59
N GLN A 92 15.96 13.85 6.00
CA GLN A 92 15.63 15.24 6.37
C GLN A 92 14.51 15.27 7.42
N HIS A 93 14.75 14.65 8.58
CA HIS A 93 13.72 14.42 9.60
C HIS A 93 13.11 15.69 10.19
N ASP A 94 13.89 16.77 10.32
CA ASP A 94 13.38 18.04 10.84
C ASP A 94 12.37 18.69 9.88
N GLU A 95 12.61 18.57 8.57
CA GLU A 95 11.67 19.07 7.56
C GLU A 95 10.43 18.19 7.49
N ALA A 96 10.60 16.86 7.56
CA ALA A 96 9.47 15.93 7.64
C ALA A 96 8.56 16.24 8.84
N ARG A 97 9.14 16.56 10.00
CA ARG A 97 8.37 16.95 11.19
C ARG A 97 7.64 18.28 11.00
N ARG A 98 8.30 19.30 10.43
CA ARG A 98 7.64 20.59 10.14
C ARG A 98 6.42 20.41 9.24
N LEU A 99 6.54 19.58 8.21
CA LEU A 99 5.44 19.27 7.29
C LEU A 99 4.31 18.49 7.97
N GLN A 100 4.62 17.61 8.93
CA GLN A 100 3.62 16.90 9.72
C GLN A 100 2.90 17.84 10.69
N GLU A 101 3.60 18.79 11.32
CA GLU A 101 2.99 19.80 12.21
C GLU A 101 1.94 20.65 11.49
N GLU A 102 2.16 20.96 10.21
CA GLU A 102 1.18 21.66 9.35
C GLU A 102 -0.09 20.85 9.06
N LEU A 103 -0.09 19.54 9.29
CA LEU A 103 -1.26 18.67 9.15
C LEU A 103 -2.04 18.50 10.45
N VAL A 104 -1.50 18.92 11.59
CA VAL A 104 -2.13 18.71 12.90
C VAL A 104 -3.48 19.41 12.97
N GLY A 105 -4.51 18.66 13.36
CA GLY A 105 -5.87 19.17 13.50
C GLY A 105 -6.62 19.35 12.18
N THR A 106 -6.04 18.96 11.04
CA THR A 106 -6.77 18.90 9.76
C THR A 106 -7.78 17.76 9.74
N GLY A 107 -7.53 16.70 10.51
CA GLY A 107 -8.33 15.48 10.51
C GLY A 107 -8.12 14.63 9.25
N GLY A 108 -8.30 13.32 9.39
CA GLY A 108 -8.33 12.39 8.26
C GLY A 108 -7.01 11.69 7.98
N HIS A 109 -6.93 11.08 6.80
CA HIS A 109 -5.89 10.10 6.47
C HIS A 109 -4.49 10.71 6.29
N ALA A 110 -4.40 11.94 5.79
CA ALA A 110 -3.11 12.60 5.56
C ALA A 110 -2.37 12.89 6.87
N GLU A 111 -3.07 13.40 7.88
CA GLU A 111 -2.52 13.62 9.22
C GLU A 111 -2.07 12.30 9.85
N ALA A 112 -2.94 11.28 9.87
CA ALA A 112 -2.61 9.97 10.43
C ALA A 112 -1.42 9.29 9.74
N PHE A 113 -1.31 9.43 8.42
CA PHE A 113 -0.20 8.89 7.64
C PHE A 113 1.12 9.61 7.94
N ALA A 114 1.12 10.95 7.97
CA ALA A 114 2.32 11.72 8.28
C ALA A 114 2.79 11.49 9.73
N ASP A 115 1.84 11.38 10.67
CA ASP A 115 2.13 11.09 12.07
C ASP A 115 2.82 9.73 12.24
N LEU A 116 2.27 8.68 11.63
CA LEU A 116 2.86 7.33 11.63
C LEU A 116 4.30 7.33 11.08
N LEU A 117 4.55 8.09 10.01
CA LEU A 117 5.87 8.14 9.39
C LEU A 117 6.91 8.89 10.22
N VAL A 118 6.51 9.98 10.87
CA VAL A 118 7.44 10.87 11.59
C VAL A 118 7.65 10.40 13.03
N ASN A 119 6.58 9.98 13.70
CA ASN A 119 6.58 9.64 15.12
C ASN A 119 6.57 8.13 15.38
N GLY A 120 6.33 7.30 14.34
CA GLY A 120 6.18 5.86 14.48
C GLY A 120 4.76 5.46 14.91
N GLU A 121 4.50 4.16 15.03
CA GLU A 121 3.24 3.72 15.65
C GLU A 121 3.20 4.23 17.09
N PRO A 122 2.05 4.76 17.56
CA PRO A 122 1.89 5.00 18.98
C PRO A 122 2.14 3.67 19.69
N GLU A 123 3.05 3.64 20.67
CA GLU A 123 3.25 2.47 21.52
C GLU A 123 1.90 2.10 22.14
N THR A 124 1.22 1.16 21.52
CA THR A 124 0.03 0.58 22.12
C THR A 124 0.55 -0.16 23.33
N SER A 125 0.19 0.32 24.51
CA SER A 125 0.14 -0.50 25.72
C SER A 125 -0.97 -1.55 25.53
N GLN A 126 -0.79 -2.43 24.55
CA GLN A 126 -1.52 -3.68 24.42
C GLN A 126 -0.65 -4.73 25.10
N GLY A 127 -1.01 -4.98 26.37
CA GLY A 127 -0.57 -6.17 27.08
C GLY A 127 -0.73 -7.39 26.18
N ASN A 128 0.36 -8.16 26.10
CA ASN A 128 0.42 -9.49 25.53
C ASN A 128 -0.72 -10.37 26.09
N GLN A 129 -1.87 -10.37 25.41
CA GLN A 129 -2.94 -11.34 25.61
C GLN A 129 -3.30 -11.94 24.26
N GLY A 130 -2.66 -13.07 23.94
CA GLY A 130 -3.34 -14.13 23.20
C GLY A 130 -2.97 -14.35 21.73
N LEU A 131 -1.69 -14.29 21.36
CA LEU A 131 -1.21 -15.11 20.22
C LEU A 131 -0.91 -16.54 20.71
N ALA A 132 -1.96 -17.26 21.06
CA ALA A 132 -1.93 -18.70 21.31
C ALA A 132 -3.29 -19.31 20.97
N MET A 133 -3.66 -19.27 19.69
CA MET A 133 -4.56 -20.25 19.11
C MET A 133 -4.03 -20.58 17.72
N GLU A 134 -3.00 -21.42 17.66
CA GLU A 134 -2.80 -22.29 16.52
C GLU A 134 -4.07 -23.13 16.36
N THR A 135 -4.88 -22.83 15.34
CA THR A 135 -5.85 -23.79 14.84
C THR A 135 -5.06 -24.91 14.16
N VAL A 136 -4.67 -25.90 14.95
CA VAL A 136 -4.30 -27.22 14.44
C VAL A 136 -5.60 -27.85 13.92
N THR A 137 -5.87 -27.69 12.62
CA THR A 137 -6.83 -28.54 11.92
C THR A 137 -6.19 -29.91 11.72
N GLU A 138 -6.34 -30.79 12.70
CA GLU A 138 -6.10 -32.22 12.51
C GLU A 138 -7.09 -32.76 11.46
N PRO A 139 -6.63 -33.55 10.47
CA PRO A 139 -7.54 -34.26 9.58
C PRO A 139 -8.27 -35.33 10.39
N VAL A 140 -9.60 -35.26 10.41
CA VAL A 140 -10.49 -36.31 10.93
C VAL A 140 -10.19 -37.60 10.18
N ARG A 141 -9.37 -38.48 10.77
CA ARG A 141 -9.27 -39.88 10.35
C ARG A 141 -10.43 -40.62 11.00
N ASP A 142 -11.44 -40.90 10.18
CA ASP A 142 -12.54 -41.78 10.54
C ASP A 142 -11.99 -43.20 10.77
N SER A 143 -11.76 -43.54 12.03
CA SER A 143 -11.28 -44.85 12.46
C SER A 143 -12.48 -45.74 12.82
N HIS A 144 -13.18 -46.27 11.82
CA HIS A 144 -13.94 -47.53 11.93
C HIS A 144 -14.44 -48.04 10.57
N SER A 145 -13.54 -48.52 9.70
CA SER A 145 -13.84 -49.54 8.66
C SER A 145 -12.62 -49.88 7.78
N ALA A 146 -11.54 -50.42 8.35
CA ALA A 146 -10.52 -51.13 7.57
C ALA A 146 -9.75 -52.18 8.41
N GLN A 147 -10.40 -52.85 9.35
CA GLN A 147 -9.95 -54.16 9.83
C GLN A 147 -10.44 -55.23 8.84
N ARG A 148 -9.76 -55.31 7.68
CA ARG A 148 -9.71 -56.46 6.76
C ARG A 148 -8.96 -56.02 5.51
N ALA A 149 -7.70 -56.45 5.38
CA ALA A 149 -6.91 -56.62 4.14
C ALA A 149 -5.41 -56.28 4.28
N ILE A 150 -4.81 -56.37 5.47
CA ILE A 150 -3.34 -56.39 5.62
C ILE A 150 -2.92 -57.58 6.49
N PHE A 151 -3.46 -58.74 6.13
CA PHE A 151 -2.97 -60.04 6.57
C PHE A 151 -3.33 -61.06 5.49
N ASP A 152 -2.71 -60.90 4.33
CA ASP A 152 -2.31 -62.02 3.46
C ASP A 152 -0.95 -61.64 2.87
N MET A 153 0.03 -61.81 3.74
CA MET A 153 1.38 -62.17 3.37
C MET A 153 1.31 -63.45 2.50
N GLU A 154 2.25 -63.56 1.55
CA GLU A 154 2.72 -64.83 1.04
C GLU A 154 1.79 -65.61 0.09
N SER A 155 1.94 -65.35 -1.22
CA SER A 155 2.11 -66.45 -2.18
C SER A 155 2.45 -65.93 -3.58
N LYS A 156 3.73 -66.01 -3.92
CA LYS A 156 4.27 -66.39 -5.25
C LYS A 156 4.28 -65.26 -6.30
N ASP A 157 5.45 -64.69 -6.57
CA ASP A 157 6.46 -65.22 -7.51
C ASP A 157 5.99 -65.31 -8.95
N GLY A 158 6.66 -64.55 -9.82
CA GLY A 158 7.33 -65.17 -10.96
C GLY A 158 6.62 -65.16 -12.31
N THR A 159 7.12 -64.26 -13.17
CA THR A 159 7.52 -64.50 -14.58
C THR A 159 6.51 -64.93 -15.65
N SER A 160 6.62 -64.15 -16.75
CA SER A 160 6.29 -64.40 -18.17
C SER A 160 4.86 -64.25 -18.64
#